data_AF-A0A2V9MCR5-F1
#
_entry.id   AF-A0A2V9MCR5-F1
#
_cell.length_a   1.000
_cell.length_b   1.000
_cell.length_c   1.000
_cell.angle_alpha   90.00
_cell.angle_beta   90.00
_cell.angle_gamma   90.00
#
_symmetry.space_group_name_H-M   'P 1'
#
loop_
_entity.id
_entity.type
_entity.pdbx_description
1 polymer ?
#
loop_
_entity_poly.entity_id
_entity_poly.type
_entity_poly.pdbx_seq_one_letter_code
_entity_poly.pdbx_strand_id
1 'polypeptide(L)'
;MKIHPTAIVDSTAEIRADVEIGPYCIVGPQVRIGQGCVLESHVHIQRWTTIGEACRFYSFGSIGSDPQDLKYKGEVSHLHIGRGNVFREFVTVNRGTEGGGGLTAVGDYNLFMAYSHVAHDSRVGNDVIMANAATLAGHVLVEDHSTIGAFSAVHQFCRVGPHAFIGGFSVITRDALPYIKTVGDRSEAKTFGINTIGLQRKGISESSIEELKQVYRVLFRSKLNTRDALQHARQEKWTAPEVEVLLRFIETATRGFIR
;
A
#
# COMPACT_ATOMS: atom_id res chain seq x y z
N MET A 1 -12.74 -15.27 23.14
CA MET A 1 -13.51 -14.56 22.09
C MET A 1 -14.57 -13.72 22.77
N LYS A 2 -14.74 -12.46 22.36
CA LYS A 2 -15.78 -11.56 22.86
C LYS A 2 -16.56 -11.02 21.67
N ILE A 3 -17.72 -11.58 21.39
CA ILE A 3 -18.60 -11.13 20.31
C ILE A 3 -19.78 -10.41 20.94
N HIS A 4 -19.95 -9.14 20.62
CA HIS A 4 -21.04 -8.34 21.14
C HIS A 4 -22.39 -8.92 20.67
N PRO A 5 -23.45 -8.95 21.51
CA PRO A 5 -24.75 -9.55 21.14
C PRO A 5 -25.44 -8.94 19.92
N THR A 6 -25.08 -7.71 19.55
CA THR A 6 -25.62 -7.02 18.37
C THR A 6 -24.78 -7.18 17.10
N ALA A 7 -23.65 -7.89 17.17
CA ALA A 7 -22.86 -8.24 15.99
C ALA A 7 -23.55 -9.37 15.23
N ILE A 8 -23.53 -9.29 13.90
CA ILE A 8 -24.04 -10.34 13.01
C ILE A 8 -22.84 -11.05 12.40
N VAL A 9 -22.64 -12.31 12.76
CA VAL A 9 -21.54 -13.14 12.26
C VAL A 9 -22.15 -14.32 11.53
N ASP A 10 -21.81 -14.46 10.24
CA ASP A 10 -22.24 -15.59 9.43
C ASP A 10 -21.70 -16.91 9.99
N SER A 11 -22.51 -17.97 9.94
CA SER A 11 -22.13 -19.29 10.48
C SER A 11 -20.93 -19.94 9.80
N THR A 12 -20.59 -19.50 8.59
CA THR A 12 -19.42 -20.00 7.83
C THR A 12 -18.15 -19.20 8.11
N ALA A 13 -18.21 -18.15 8.92
CA ALA A 13 -17.03 -17.38 9.31
C ALA A 13 -16.16 -18.16 10.32
N GLU A 14 -14.85 -18.19 10.08
CA GLU A 14 -13.87 -18.82 10.97
C GLU A 14 -13.20 -17.74 11.84
N ILE A 15 -13.60 -17.66 13.11
CA ILE A 15 -13.07 -16.69 14.08
C ILE A 15 -12.09 -17.39 15.02
N ARG A 16 -10.84 -16.92 15.07
CA ARG A 16 -9.80 -17.48 15.93
C ARG A 16 -9.91 -16.99 17.38
N ALA A 17 -9.02 -17.51 18.24
CA ALA A 17 -8.95 -17.14 19.65
C ALA A 17 -8.73 -15.63 19.85
N ASP A 18 -9.15 -15.12 21.01
CA ASP A 18 -8.92 -13.73 21.44
C ASP A 18 -9.41 -12.62 20.50
N VAL A 19 -10.23 -12.95 19.51
CA VAL A 19 -10.89 -11.94 18.67
C VAL A 19 -11.98 -11.23 19.48
N GLU A 20 -12.01 -9.91 19.36
CA GLU A 20 -13.04 -9.02 19.90
C GLU A 20 -13.84 -8.41 18.75
N ILE A 21 -15.15 -8.64 18.74
CA ILE A 21 -16.09 -8.10 17.75
C ILE A 21 -17.07 -7.19 18.46
N GLY A 22 -16.94 -5.88 18.22
CA GLY A 22 -17.75 -4.84 18.83
C GLY A 22 -19.19 -4.78 18.30
N PRO A 23 -19.99 -3.86 18.85
CA PRO A 23 -21.41 -3.75 18.53
C PRO A 23 -21.66 -3.38 17.07
N TYR A 24 -22.71 -3.96 16.50
CA TYR A 24 -23.18 -3.68 15.13
C TYR A 24 -22.16 -3.97 14.02
N CYS A 25 -21.15 -4.77 14.31
CA CYS A 25 -20.29 -5.35 13.30
C CYS A 25 -21.04 -6.39 12.48
N ILE A 26 -20.67 -6.51 11.21
CA ILE A 26 -21.17 -7.54 10.31
C ILE A 26 -19.97 -8.30 9.76
N VAL A 27 -19.94 -9.61 9.98
CA VAL A 27 -18.94 -10.52 9.42
C VAL A 27 -19.66 -11.49 8.48
N GLY A 28 -19.37 -11.36 7.19
CA GLY A 28 -20.00 -12.14 6.13
C GLY A 28 -19.49 -13.58 6.01
N PRO A 29 -20.04 -14.35 5.05
CA PRO A 29 -19.72 -15.76 4.88
C PRO A 29 -18.30 -15.99 4.39
N GLN A 30 -17.69 -17.12 4.76
CA GLN A 30 -16.34 -17.52 4.30
C GLN A 30 -15.25 -16.47 4.66
N VAL A 31 -15.46 -15.72 5.73
CA VAL A 31 -14.45 -14.84 6.32
C VAL A 31 -13.59 -15.64 7.29
N ARG A 32 -12.29 -15.36 7.32
CA ARG A 32 -11.35 -15.92 8.29
C ARG A 32 -10.66 -14.78 9.04
N ILE A 33 -10.74 -14.77 10.38
CA ILE A 33 -10.14 -13.73 11.23
C ILE A 33 -9.12 -14.36 12.16
N GLY A 34 -7.84 -13.98 12.02
CA GLY A 34 -6.72 -14.44 12.85
C GLY A 34 -6.80 -13.99 14.31
N GLN A 35 -5.96 -14.60 15.15
CA GLN A 35 -5.98 -14.42 16.60
C GLN A 35 -5.77 -12.96 17.01
N GLY A 36 -6.45 -12.53 18.08
CA GLY A 36 -6.20 -11.23 18.73
C GLY A 36 -6.63 -10.02 17.89
N CYS A 37 -7.38 -10.22 16.82
CA CYS A 37 -7.97 -9.11 16.06
C CYS A 37 -9.04 -8.38 16.87
N VAL A 38 -9.14 -7.07 16.66
CA VAL A 38 -10.17 -6.22 17.27
C VAL A 38 -10.94 -5.52 16.17
N LEU A 39 -12.23 -5.81 16.10
CA LEU A 39 -13.20 -5.03 15.34
C LEU A 39 -13.91 -4.15 16.36
N GLU A 40 -13.80 -2.82 16.21
CA GLU A 40 -14.52 -1.85 17.03
C GLU A 40 -16.03 -1.91 16.71
N SER A 41 -16.77 -0.81 16.82
CA SER A 41 -18.20 -0.81 16.42
C SER A 41 -18.39 -0.60 14.92
N HIS A 42 -19.47 -1.12 14.33
CA HIS A 42 -19.88 -0.82 12.94
C HIS A 42 -18.82 -1.14 11.86
N VAL A 43 -18.02 -2.19 12.07
CA VAL A 43 -17.10 -2.70 11.05
C VAL A 43 -17.82 -3.73 10.18
N HIS A 44 -17.64 -3.63 8.87
CA HIS A 44 -18.16 -4.61 7.93
C HIS A 44 -17.01 -5.39 7.28
N ILE A 45 -16.92 -6.69 7.58
CA ILE A 45 -16.01 -7.62 6.90
C ILE A 45 -16.83 -8.51 5.97
N GLN A 46 -16.59 -8.42 4.68
CA GLN A 46 -17.37 -9.12 3.66
C GLN A 46 -16.72 -10.43 3.21
N ARG A 47 -17.50 -11.23 2.49
CA ARG A 47 -17.16 -12.59 2.06
C ARG A 47 -15.78 -12.74 1.42
N TRP A 48 -15.20 -13.93 1.51
CA TRP A 48 -13.91 -14.28 0.87
C TRP A 48 -12.71 -13.45 1.34
N THR A 49 -12.76 -13.00 2.60
CA THR A 49 -11.70 -12.20 3.21
C THR A 49 -10.95 -13.04 4.24
N THR A 50 -9.63 -13.09 4.12
CA THR A 50 -8.73 -13.68 5.12
C THR A 50 -7.92 -12.59 5.79
N ILE A 51 -7.97 -12.53 7.11
CA ILE A 51 -7.28 -11.54 7.95
C ILE A 51 -6.30 -12.29 8.86
N GLY A 52 -5.06 -11.83 8.91
CA GLY A 52 -4.03 -12.32 9.82
C GLY A 52 -4.30 -11.96 11.28
N GLU A 53 -3.26 -12.03 12.10
CA GLU A 53 -3.37 -11.83 13.56
C GLU A 53 -3.26 -10.36 13.96
N ALA A 54 -3.76 -10.02 15.14
CA ALA A 54 -3.53 -8.74 15.81
C ALA A 54 -3.87 -7.49 14.97
N CYS A 55 -4.80 -7.60 14.03
CA CYS A 55 -5.28 -6.47 13.25
C CYS A 55 -6.33 -5.68 14.04
N ARG A 56 -6.39 -4.37 13.82
CA ARG A 56 -7.38 -3.49 14.43
C ARG A 56 -8.18 -2.75 13.37
N PHE A 57 -9.50 -2.84 13.46
CA PHE A 57 -10.44 -2.21 12.54
C PHE A 57 -11.32 -1.22 13.32
N TYR A 58 -11.21 0.06 12.98
CA TYR A 58 -12.02 1.11 13.54
C TYR A 58 -13.34 1.27 12.79
N SER A 59 -14.24 2.03 13.40
CA SER A 59 -15.64 2.12 12.98
C SER A 59 -15.84 2.55 11.55
N PHE A 60 -16.88 1.99 10.94
CA PHE A 60 -17.32 2.28 9.57
C PHE A 60 -16.32 1.84 8.49
N GLY A 61 -15.34 1.00 8.83
CA GLY A 61 -14.49 0.33 7.84
C GLY A 61 -15.28 -0.70 7.03
N SER A 62 -15.08 -0.70 5.71
CA SER A 62 -15.68 -1.68 4.78
C SER A 62 -14.59 -2.51 4.14
N ILE A 63 -14.42 -3.73 4.64
CA ILE A 63 -13.28 -4.59 4.33
C ILE A 63 -13.75 -5.78 3.50
N GLY A 64 -13.09 -5.98 2.37
CA GLY A 64 -13.40 -7.08 1.47
C GLY A 64 -14.66 -6.85 0.65
N SER A 65 -15.07 -5.61 0.41
CA SER A 65 -16.23 -5.34 -0.44
C SER A 65 -16.00 -5.68 -1.91
N ASP A 66 -17.10 -5.81 -2.66
CA ASP A 66 -17.07 -6.00 -4.11
C ASP A 66 -16.22 -4.91 -4.80
N PRO A 67 -15.44 -5.25 -5.83
CA PRO A 67 -14.72 -4.28 -6.66
C PRO A 67 -15.64 -3.20 -7.23
N GLN A 68 -15.11 -1.99 -7.38
CA GLN A 68 -15.77 -0.90 -8.10
C GLN A 68 -15.55 -0.95 -9.63
N ASP A 69 -14.88 -2.00 -10.14
CA ASP A 69 -14.73 -2.22 -11.58
C ASP A 69 -16.09 -2.58 -12.20
N LEU A 70 -16.52 -1.82 -13.20
CA LEU A 70 -17.77 -2.04 -13.94
C LEU A 70 -17.84 -3.42 -14.62
N LYS A 71 -16.68 -4.05 -14.83
CA LYS A 71 -16.56 -5.40 -15.39
C LYS A 71 -16.88 -6.49 -14.37
N TYR A 72 -16.78 -6.23 -13.06
CA TYR A 72 -17.13 -7.19 -12.02
C TYR A 72 -18.60 -7.61 -12.15
N LYS A 73 -18.87 -8.91 -12.15
CA LYS A 73 -20.23 -9.49 -12.30
C LYS A 73 -20.63 -10.37 -11.11
N GLY A 74 -19.93 -10.27 -9.99
CA GLY A 74 -20.18 -11.10 -8.82
C GLY A 74 -19.35 -12.38 -8.80
N GLU A 75 -18.29 -12.46 -9.62
CA GLU A 75 -17.37 -13.59 -9.60
C GLU A 75 -16.69 -13.74 -8.22
N VAL A 76 -16.17 -14.95 -7.97
CA VAL A 76 -15.38 -15.22 -6.78
C VAL A 76 -14.04 -14.48 -6.87
N SER A 77 -13.76 -13.69 -5.84
CA SER A 77 -12.48 -13.00 -5.68
C SER A 77 -12.17 -12.82 -4.21
N HIS A 78 -10.89 -12.60 -3.91
CA HIS A 78 -10.36 -12.69 -2.55
C HIS A 78 -9.73 -11.37 -2.09
N LEU A 79 -9.73 -11.19 -0.78
CA LEU A 79 -8.88 -10.24 -0.08
C LEU A 79 -8.07 -10.97 0.98
N HIS A 80 -6.74 -10.82 0.92
CA HIS A 80 -5.84 -11.29 1.97
C HIS A 80 -5.20 -10.10 2.69
N ILE A 81 -5.32 -10.06 4.01
CA ILE A 81 -4.69 -9.08 4.90
C ILE A 81 -3.76 -9.84 5.84
N GLY A 82 -2.51 -9.37 5.96
CA GLY A 82 -1.53 -9.88 6.91
C GLY A 82 -1.87 -9.55 8.36
N ARG A 83 -0.85 -9.47 9.21
CA ARG A 83 -1.00 -9.24 10.66
C ARG A 83 -0.65 -7.82 11.08
N GLY A 84 -1.12 -7.41 12.26
CA GLY A 84 -0.71 -6.18 12.93
C GLY A 84 -1.14 -4.90 12.21
N ASN A 85 -2.04 -4.99 11.24
CA ASN A 85 -2.50 -3.84 10.48
C ASN A 85 -3.51 -3.02 11.28
N VAL A 86 -3.48 -1.70 11.11
CA VAL A 86 -4.45 -0.77 11.69
C VAL A 86 -5.24 -0.08 10.60
N PHE A 87 -6.54 -0.35 10.55
CA PHE A 87 -7.49 0.27 9.64
C PHE A 87 -8.34 1.27 10.41
N ARG A 88 -8.09 2.56 10.19
CA ARG A 88 -8.83 3.66 10.81
C ARG A 88 -10.24 3.80 10.22
N GLU A 89 -10.96 4.79 10.73
CA GLU A 89 -12.36 5.03 10.46
C GLU A 89 -12.60 5.21 8.94
N PHE A 90 -13.70 4.65 8.44
CA PHE A 90 -14.09 4.76 7.02
C PHE A 90 -13.08 4.23 6.00
N VAL A 91 -12.10 3.41 6.41
CA VAL A 91 -11.20 2.76 5.46
C VAL A 91 -11.97 1.74 4.63
N THR A 92 -11.69 1.72 3.32
CA THR A 92 -12.30 0.76 2.39
C THR A 92 -11.23 -0.07 1.69
N VAL A 93 -11.45 -1.39 1.65
CA VAL A 93 -10.56 -2.34 0.95
C VAL A 93 -11.43 -3.26 0.11
N ASN A 94 -11.22 -3.29 -1.20
CA ASN A 94 -11.98 -4.14 -2.11
C ASN A 94 -11.22 -5.43 -2.44
N ARG A 95 -11.96 -6.51 -2.70
CA ARG A 95 -11.40 -7.76 -3.22
C ARG A 95 -10.90 -7.57 -4.66
N GLY A 96 -10.24 -8.58 -5.21
CA GLY A 96 -9.80 -8.55 -6.60
C GLY A 96 -10.93 -8.72 -7.62
N THR A 97 -10.55 -8.79 -8.90
CA THR A 97 -11.42 -9.11 -10.04
C THR A 97 -10.83 -10.31 -10.79
N GLU A 98 -11.64 -11.09 -11.51
CA GLU A 98 -11.11 -12.21 -12.31
C GLU A 98 -10.00 -11.75 -13.27
N GLY A 99 -10.21 -10.60 -13.94
CA GLY A 99 -9.23 -10.02 -14.87
C GLY A 99 -7.93 -9.53 -14.23
N GLY A 100 -7.92 -9.30 -12.90
CA GLY A 100 -6.76 -8.84 -12.14
C GLY A 100 -6.04 -9.93 -11.35
N GLY A 101 -6.45 -11.20 -11.51
CA GLY A 101 -5.90 -12.32 -10.75
C GLY A 101 -6.70 -12.66 -9.49
N GLY A 102 -7.86 -12.04 -9.30
CA GLY A 102 -8.86 -12.42 -8.30
C GLY A 102 -8.44 -12.15 -6.87
N LEU A 103 -7.41 -11.33 -6.63
CA LEU A 103 -6.85 -11.14 -5.29
C LEU A 103 -6.29 -9.73 -5.08
N THR A 104 -6.85 -9.03 -4.10
CA THR A 104 -6.19 -7.89 -3.43
C THR A 104 -5.40 -8.42 -2.24
N ALA A 105 -4.17 -7.95 -2.04
CA ALA A 105 -3.35 -8.36 -0.88
C ALA A 105 -2.77 -7.15 -0.13
N VAL A 106 -2.79 -7.23 1.19
CA VAL A 106 -2.17 -6.29 2.13
C VAL A 106 -1.25 -7.08 3.04
N GLY A 107 0.01 -6.66 3.17
CA GLY A 107 1.01 -7.27 4.04
C GLY A 107 0.80 -6.98 5.52
N ASP A 108 1.90 -6.85 6.25
CA ASP A 108 1.92 -6.75 7.71
C ASP A 108 2.20 -5.32 8.21
N TYR A 109 1.71 -5.01 9.42
CA TYR A 109 2.07 -3.82 10.20
C TYR A 109 1.84 -2.48 9.49
N ASN A 110 0.84 -2.41 8.59
CA ASN A 110 0.49 -1.20 7.90
C ASN A 110 -0.44 -0.31 8.73
N LEU A 111 -0.42 0.99 8.46
CA LEU A 111 -1.36 1.96 9.00
C LEU A 111 -2.15 2.60 7.86
N PHE A 112 -3.46 2.34 7.83
CA PHE A 112 -4.42 2.99 6.95
C PHE A 112 -5.21 3.99 7.77
N MET A 113 -4.97 5.28 7.53
CA MET A 113 -5.67 6.36 8.22
C MET A 113 -7.07 6.60 7.65
N ALA A 114 -7.82 7.49 8.28
CA ALA A 114 -9.24 7.64 8.00
C ALA A 114 -9.50 7.93 6.51
N TYR A 115 -10.53 7.30 5.95
CA TYR A 115 -10.92 7.41 4.54
C TYR A 115 -9.89 6.88 3.51
N SER A 116 -8.83 6.17 3.92
CA SER A 116 -7.96 5.53 2.94
C SER A 116 -8.72 4.46 2.13
N HIS A 117 -8.34 4.30 0.87
CA HIS A 117 -8.96 3.35 -0.04
C HIS A 117 -7.92 2.46 -0.73
N VAL A 118 -8.16 1.15 -0.72
CA VAL A 118 -7.41 0.15 -1.48
C VAL A 118 -8.36 -0.52 -2.46
N ALA A 119 -8.24 -0.15 -3.74
CA ALA A 119 -9.03 -0.74 -4.81
C ALA A 119 -8.60 -2.17 -5.14
N HIS A 120 -9.41 -2.80 -5.98
CA HIS A 120 -9.26 -4.17 -6.45
C HIS A 120 -7.88 -4.48 -7.03
N ASP A 121 -7.41 -5.71 -6.80
CA ASP A 121 -6.19 -6.30 -7.34
C ASP A 121 -4.89 -5.57 -6.96
N SER A 122 -4.99 -4.62 -6.02
CA SER A 122 -3.83 -3.92 -5.48
C SER A 122 -3.04 -4.82 -4.54
N ARG A 123 -1.74 -4.55 -4.46
CA ARG A 123 -0.78 -5.26 -3.61
C ARG A 123 -0.07 -4.24 -2.74
N VAL A 124 -0.35 -4.27 -1.44
CA VAL A 124 0.31 -3.43 -0.44
C VAL A 124 1.26 -4.30 0.36
N GLY A 125 2.51 -3.87 0.48
CA GLY A 125 3.56 -4.54 1.25
C GLY A 125 3.40 -4.38 2.76
N ASN A 126 4.53 -4.27 3.44
CA ASN A 126 4.63 -4.19 4.89
C ASN A 126 5.02 -2.78 5.37
N ASP A 127 4.63 -2.42 6.59
CA ASP A 127 5.02 -1.15 7.23
C ASP A 127 4.67 0.11 6.39
N VAL A 128 3.67 0.01 5.53
CA VAL A 128 3.16 1.10 4.69
C VAL A 128 2.28 2.02 5.53
N ILE A 129 2.43 3.32 5.31
CA ILE A 129 1.55 4.34 5.88
C ILE A 129 0.73 4.98 4.76
N MET A 130 -0.57 4.78 4.81
CA MET A 130 -1.55 5.52 4.03
C MET A 130 -2.20 6.57 4.92
N ALA A 131 -1.87 7.83 4.70
CA ALA A 131 -2.45 8.93 5.47
C ALA A 131 -3.92 9.20 5.05
N ASN A 132 -4.58 10.14 5.73
CA ASN A 132 -6.02 10.37 5.57
C ASN A 132 -6.40 10.55 4.09
N ALA A 133 -7.42 9.84 3.63
CA ALA A 133 -7.90 9.86 2.26
C ALA A 133 -6.85 9.50 1.18
N ALA A 134 -5.73 8.87 1.54
CA ALA A 134 -4.83 8.26 0.57
C ALA A 134 -5.57 7.17 -0.21
N THR A 135 -5.53 7.22 -1.54
CA THR A 135 -6.37 6.41 -2.42
C THR A 135 -5.54 5.65 -3.42
N LEU A 136 -5.65 4.32 -3.44
CA LEU A 136 -5.08 3.47 -4.48
C LEU A 136 -6.19 3.08 -5.47
N ALA A 137 -5.96 3.32 -6.76
CA ALA A 137 -6.79 2.75 -7.82
C ALA A 137 -6.43 1.28 -8.08
N GLY A 138 -7.14 0.62 -9.00
CA GLY A 138 -6.98 -0.81 -9.25
C GLY A 138 -5.57 -1.22 -9.68
N HIS A 139 -5.12 -2.41 -9.30
CA HIS A 139 -3.83 -3.00 -9.66
C HIS A 139 -2.59 -2.19 -9.24
N VAL A 140 -2.69 -1.37 -8.20
CA VAL A 140 -1.53 -0.62 -7.70
C VAL A 140 -0.64 -1.53 -6.87
N LEU A 141 0.68 -1.42 -7.07
CA LEU A 141 1.69 -2.07 -6.21
C LEU A 141 2.31 -1.03 -5.30
N VAL A 142 2.28 -1.26 -3.99
CA VAL A 142 2.91 -0.43 -2.98
C VAL A 142 3.88 -1.30 -2.20
N GLU A 143 5.17 -0.98 -2.29
CA GLU A 143 6.24 -1.75 -1.64
C GLU A 143 6.53 -1.23 -0.22
N ASP A 144 7.31 -2.03 0.51
CA ASP A 144 7.50 -1.92 1.96
C ASP A 144 7.99 -0.54 2.43
N HIS A 145 7.57 -0.14 3.63
CA HIS A 145 7.96 1.09 4.32
C HIS A 145 7.63 2.40 3.58
N SER A 146 6.86 2.34 2.49
CA SER A 146 6.46 3.52 1.75
C SER A 146 5.39 4.33 2.50
N THR A 147 5.31 5.62 2.18
CA THR A 147 4.31 6.54 2.76
C THR A 147 3.55 7.23 1.65
N ILE A 148 2.23 7.19 1.73
CA ILE A 148 1.31 7.92 0.87
C ILE A 148 0.63 9.00 1.68
N GLY A 149 0.97 10.26 1.36
CA GLY A 149 0.48 11.44 2.05
C GLY A 149 -1.03 11.64 1.96
N ALA A 150 -1.55 12.48 2.84
CA ALA A 150 -2.99 12.71 2.96
C ALA A 150 -3.55 13.32 1.67
N PHE A 151 -4.75 12.90 1.26
CA PHE A 151 -5.42 13.33 0.03
C PHE A 151 -4.63 13.05 -1.26
N SER A 152 -3.69 12.10 -1.22
CA SER A 152 -2.94 11.67 -2.40
C SER A 152 -3.58 10.47 -3.06
N ALA A 153 -3.45 10.38 -4.38
CA ALA A 153 -4.00 9.29 -5.18
C ALA A 153 -2.92 8.62 -6.03
N VAL A 154 -2.98 7.29 -6.13
CA VAL A 154 -2.12 6.49 -7.01
C VAL A 154 -2.97 5.86 -8.11
N HIS A 155 -2.67 6.23 -9.35
CA HIS A 155 -3.41 5.78 -10.52
C HIS A 155 -3.20 4.30 -10.81
N GLN A 156 -4.18 3.66 -11.44
CA GLN A 156 -4.17 2.23 -11.72
C GLN A 156 -2.89 1.78 -12.41
N PHE A 157 -2.44 0.58 -12.04
CA PHE A 157 -1.20 -0.07 -12.52
C PHE A 157 0.12 0.64 -12.17
N CYS A 158 0.11 1.73 -11.40
CA CYS A 158 1.36 2.36 -10.96
C CYS A 158 1.99 1.58 -9.80
N ARG A 159 3.31 1.73 -9.66
CA ARG A 159 4.08 1.19 -8.56
C ARG A 159 4.58 2.31 -7.63
N VAL A 160 4.62 2.03 -6.33
CA VAL A 160 5.25 2.87 -5.31
C VAL A 160 6.39 2.05 -4.69
N GLY A 161 7.63 2.44 -4.98
CA GLY A 161 8.81 1.69 -4.53
C GLY A 161 9.04 1.73 -3.02
N PRO A 162 9.91 0.86 -2.47
CA PRO A 162 10.12 0.77 -1.03
C PRO A 162 10.69 2.08 -0.50
N HIS A 163 10.26 2.45 0.71
CA HIS A 163 10.62 3.71 1.38
C HIS A 163 10.31 5.00 0.57
N ALA A 164 9.56 4.91 -0.53
CA ALA A 164 9.10 6.08 -1.26
C ALA A 164 8.23 6.95 -0.34
N PHE A 165 8.32 8.26 -0.52
CA PHE A 165 7.52 9.23 0.24
C PHE A 165 6.73 10.09 -0.71
N ILE A 166 5.42 9.87 -0.77
CA ILE A 166 4.50 10.70 -1.52
C ILE A 166 3.96 11.78 -0.57
N GLY A 167 4.21 13.04 -0.88
CA GLY A 167 3.66 14.17 -0.13
C GLY A 167 2.13 14.22 -0.19
N GLY A 168 1.51 14.97 0.72
CA GLY A 168 0.06 15.19 0.68
C GLY A 168 -0.39 15.89 -0.60
N PHE A 169 -1.67 15.75 -0.93
CA PHE A 169 -2.31 16.35 -2.12
C PHE A 169 -1.60 16.02 -3.44
N SER A 170 -0.99 14.85 -3.54
CA SER A 170 -0.22 14.45 -4.72
C SER A 170 -0.95 13.40 -5.57
N VAL A 171 -0.82 13.47 -6.89
CA VAL A 171 -1.48 12.52 -7.81
C VAL A 171 -0.43 11.80 -8.64
N ILE A 172 -0.25 10.51 -8.35
CA ILE A 172 0.79 9.64 -8.91
C ILE A 172 0.23 8.94 -10.14
N THR A 173 0.62 9.40 -11.33
CA THR A 173 0.17 8.84 -12.63
C THR A 173 1.20 7.93 -13.32
N ARG A 174 2.41 7.87 -12.76
CA ARG A 174 3.54 7.03 -13.15
C ARG A 174 4.21 6.52 -11.89
N ASP A 175 5.15 5.57 -12.02
CA ASP A 175 5.74 4.94 -10.85
C ASP A 175 6.46 5.95 -9.95
N ALA A 176 6.20 5.87 -8.63
CA ALA A 176 6.90 6.63 -7.59
C ALA A 176 8.12 5.82 -7.14
N LEU A 177 9.29 6.44 -7.23
CA LEU A 177 10.56 5.73 -7.10
C LEU A 177 10.91 5.34 -5.66
N PRO A 178 11.65 4.23 -5.48
CA PRO A 178 12.20 3.83 -4.19
C PRO A 178 13.01 4.95 -3.54
N TYR A 179 12.92 5.07 -2.21
CA TYR A 179 13.72 5.98 -1.38
C TYR A 179 13.57 7.48 -1.69
N ILE A 180 12.70 7.88 -2.62
CA ILE A 180 12.60 9.24 -3.14
C ILE A 180 11.33 9.92 -2.63
N LYS A 181 11.42 11.24 -2.40
CA LYS A 181 10.26 12.09 -2.11
C LYS A 181 9.63 12.54 -3.41
N THR A 182 8.31 12.41 -3.52
CA THR A 182 7.52 12.83 -4.68
C THR A 182 6.37 13.71 -4.23
N VAL A 183 6.20 14.88 -4.84
CA VAL A 183 5.12 15.82 -4.51
C VAL A 183 4.59 16.44 -5.79
N GLY A 184 3.28 16.69 -5.84
CA GLY A 184 2.66 17.52 -6.88
C GLY A 184 1.40 16.89 -7.45
N ASP A 185 0.62 17.72 -8.15
CA ASP A 185 -0.63 17.30 -8.77
C ASP A 185 -0.38 16.48 -10.06
N ARG A 186 -1.48 16.05 -10.69
CA ARG A 186 -1.52 15.05 -11.75
C ARG A 186 -0.42 15.17 -12.82
N SER A 187 -0.24 16.36 -13.38
CA SER A 187 0.75 16.62 -14.43
C SER A 187 2.06 17.18 -13.90
N GLU A 188 2.07 17.66 -12.66
CA GLU A 188 3.21 18.38 -12.06
C GLU A 188 3.94 17.60 -10.97
N ALA A 189 3.53 16.38 -10.66
CA ALA A 189 4.22 15.50 -9.73
C ALA A 189 5.71 15.35 -10.12
N LYS A 190 6.59 15.69 -9.17
CA LYS A 190 8.05 15.72 -9.36
C LYS A 190 8.77 15.07 -8.19
N THR A 191 10.01 14.67 -8.43
CA THR A 191 10.90 14.20 -7.35
C THR A 191 11.61 15.36 -6.64
N PHE A 192 11.75 15.24 -5.32
CA PHE A 192 12.36 16.24 -4.43
C PHE A 192 13.54 15.66 -3.63
N GLY A 193 14.34 14.81 -4.28
CA GLY A 193 15.50 14.15 -3.69
C GLY A 193 15.15 12.97 -2.78
N ILE A 194 16.20 12.42 -2.16
CA ILE A 194 16.12 11.26 -1.27
C ILE A 194 15.32 11.56 0.00
N ASN A 195 14.55 10.59 0.47
CA ASN A 195 13.81 10.58 1.73
C ASN A 195 14.74 10.41 2.94
N THR A 196 15.76 11.27 3.05
CA THR A 196 16.85 11.12 4.03
C THR A 196 16.34 10.91 5.47
N ILE A 197 15.37 11.71 5.92
CA ILE A 197 14.83 11.60 7.29
C ILE A 197 14.14 10.25 7.50
N GLY A 198 13.33 9.80 6.53
CA GLY A 198 12.65 8.51 6.62
C GLY A 198 13.63 7.34 6.68
N LEU A 199 14.67 7.37 5.83
CA LEU A 199 15.71 6.34 5.79
C LEU A 199 16.55 6.29 7.07
N GLN A 200 16.95 7.45 7.60
CA GLN A 200 17.67 7.54 8.88
C GLN A 200 16.85 6.94 10.03
N ARG A 201 15.56 7.26 10.11
CA ARG A 201 14.65 6.71 11.13
C ARG A 201 14.45 5.19 11.01
N LYS A 202 14.63 4.65 9.81
CA LYS A 202 14.56 3.20 9.53
C LYS A 202 15.93 2.51 9.62
N GLY A 203 16.97 3.21 10.07
CA GLY A 203 18.28 2.63 10.32
C GLY A 203 19.14 2.38 9.08
N ILE A 204 18.77 2.93 7.93
CA ILE A 204 19.63 2.87 6.72
C ILE A 204 20.89 3.68 6.98
N SER A 205 22.05 3.10 6.65
CA SER A 205 23.36 3.69 6.94
C SER A 205 23.55 5.04 6.26
N GLU A 206 24.31 5.94 6.89
CA GLU A 206 24.64 7.24 6.31
C GLU A 206 25.39 7.11 4.98
N SER A 207 26.27 6.10 4.85
CA SER A 207 26.97 5.78 3.61
C SER A 207 26.01 5.35 2.49
N SER A 208 25.02 4.49 2.78
CA SER A 208 23.99 4.10 1.80
C SER A 208 23.17 5.31 1.36
N ILE A 209 22.80 6.19 2.29
CA ILE A 209 22.05 7.41 1.99
C ILE A 209 22.86 8.35 1.10
N GLU A 210 24.17 8.46 1.32
CA GLU A 210 25.03 9.30 0.49
C GLU A 210 25.21 8.73 -0.92
N GLU A 211 25.38 7.42 -1.07
CA GLU A 211 25.36 6.77 -2.39
C GLU A 211 24.02 6.96 -3.10
N LEU A 212 22.89 6.86 -2.39
CA LEU A 212 21.56 7.15 -2.96
C LEU A 212 21.45 8.61 -3.47
N LYS A 213 22.03 9.58 -2.75
CA LYS A 213 22.06 10.98 -3.24
C LYS A 213 22.97 11.15 -4.45
N GLN A 214 24.08 10.43 -4.51
CA GLN A 214 24.98 10.43 -5.67
C GLN A 214 24.27 9.88 -6.91
N VAL A 215 23.68 8.68 -6.82
CA VAL A 215 22.94 8.09 -7.95
C VAL A 215 21.73 8.95 -8.34
N TYR A 216 21.03 9.57 -7.38
CA TYR A 216 19.94 10.51 -7.69
C TYR A 216 20.43 11.71 -8.53
N ARG A 217 21.62 12.26 -8.22
CA ARG A 217 22.19 13.35 -9.04
C ARG A 217 22.49 12.88 -10.45
N VAL A 218 23.02 11.67 -10.63
CA VAL A 218 23.27 11.08 -11.95
C VAL A 218 21.96 10.93 -12.73
N LEU A 219 20.92 10.40 -12.10
CA LEU A 219 19.63 10.08 -12.74
C LEU A 219 18.77 11.31 -13.08
N PHE A 220 18.80 12.35 -12.23
CA PHE A 220 17.84 13.47 -12.31
C PHE A 220 18.46 14.85 -12.48
N ARG A 221 19.76 15.01 -12.23
CA ARG A 221 20.46 16.31 -12.29
C ARG A 221 21.55 16.36 -13.34
N SER A 222 21.84 15.25 -14.01
CA SER A 222 22.68 15.24 -15.20
C SER A 222 21.91 15.78 -16.41
N LYS A 223 22.63 16.18 -17.46
CA LYS A 223 22.04 16.52 -18.77
C LYS A 223 21.74 15.28 -19.61
N LEU A 224 21.84 14.08 -19.04
CA LEU A 224 21.64 12.82 -19.73
C LEU A 224 20.14 12.48 -19.81
N ASN A 225 19.75 11.80 -20.89
CA ASN A 225 18.44 11.16 -20.93
C ASN A 225 18.41 9.97 -19.95
N THR A 226 17.23 9.39 -19.71
CA THR A 226 17.08 8.28 -18.74
C THR A 226 17.98 7.09 -19.05
N ARG A 227 18.07 6.68 -20.32
CA ARG A 227 18.84 5.51 -20.74
C ARG A 227 20.32 5.72 -20.47
N ASP A 228 20.85 6.86 -20.88
CA ASP A 228 22.27 7.18 -20.71
C ASP A 228 22.62 7.39 -19.23
N ALA A 229 21.72 8.01 -18.45
CA ALA A 229 21.90 8.17 -17.01
C ALA A 229 21.92 6.82 -16.27
N LEU A 230 21.04 5.88 -16.65
CA LEU A 230 21.06 4.52 -16.09
C LEU A 230 22.33 3.77 -16.48
N GLN A 231 22.74 3.84 -17.75
CA GLN A 231 23.97 3.20 -18.20
C GLN A 231 25.19 3.76 -17.47
N HIS A 232 25.25 5.08 -17.26
CA HIS A 232 26.32 5.71 -16.50
C HIS A 232 26.31 5.27 -15.04
N ALA A 233 25.15 5.31 -14.37
CA ALA A 233 25.00 4.83 -13.01
C ALA A 233 25.44 3.35 -12.88
N ARG A 234 25.13 2.49 -13.84
CA ARG A 234 25.52 1.07 -13.84
C ARG A 234 27.04 0.84 -14.01
N GLN A 235 27.79 1.81 -14.52
CA GLN A 235 29.25 1.71 -14.66
C GLN A 235 29.99 2.09 -13.36
N GLU A 236 29.33 2.81 -12.46
CA GLU A 236 29.88 3.15 -11.16
C GLU A 236 29.83 1.96 -10.19
N LYS A 237 30.74 1.94 -9.23
CA LYS A 237 30.80 0.89 -8.20
C LYS A 237 30.08 1.35 -6.94
N TRP A 238 28.80 1.05 -6.87
CA TRP A 238 27.98 1.23 -5.67
C TRP A 238 28.23 0.09 -4.68
N THR A 239 28.27 0.39 -3.39
CA THR A 239 28.34 -0.60 -2.32
C THR A 239 27.01 -0.77 -1.59
N ALA A 240 26.13 0.23 -1.71
CA ALA A 240 24.81 0.21 -1.09
C ALA A 240 23.82 -0.67 -1.86
N PRO A 241 23.22 -1.70 -1.23
CA PRO A 241 22.21 -2.54 -1.89
C PRO A 241 20.96 -1.75 -2.31
N GLU A 242 20.67 -0.63 -1.63
CA GLU A 242 19.55 0.25 -1.96
C GLU A 242 19.68 0.87 -3.35
N VAL A 243 20.91 1.13 -3.81
CA VAL A 243 21.14 1.66 -5.17
C VAL A 243 20.74 0.64 -6.23
N GLU A 244 21.03 -0.65 -6.03
CA GLU A 244 20.59 -1.71 -6.94
C GLU A 244 19.06 -1.76 -7.05
N VAL A 245 18.36 -1.67 -5.90
CA VAL A 245 16.90 -1.65 -5.86
C VAL A 245 16.35 -0.47 -6.68
N LEU A 246 16.91 0.73 -6.51
CA LEU A 246 16.48 1.92 -7.25
C LEU A 246 16.68 1.75 -8.76
N LEU A 247 17.87 1.29 -9.19
CA LEU A 247 18.19 1.13 -10.62
C LEU A 247 17.30 0.07 -11.27
N ARG A 248 17.14 -1.09 -10.63
CA ARG A 248 16.28 -2.18 -11.12
C ARG A 248 14.81 -1.77 -11.20
N PHE A 249 14.32 -0.99 -10.23
CA PHE A 249 12.96 -0.49 -10.25
C PHE A 249 12.70 0.39 -11.48
N ILE A 250 13.65 1.28 -11.79
CA ILE A 250 13.58 2.15 -12.97
C ILE A 250 13.62 1.32 -14.26
N GLU A 251 14.53 0.35 -14.37
CA GLU A 251 14.69 -0.51 -15.55
C GLU A 251 13.43 -1.32 -15.88
N THR A 252 12.66 -1.69 -14.86
CA THR A 252 11.44 -2.50 -15.00
C THR A 252 10.15 -1.66 -15.11
N ALA A 253 10.25 -0.32 -15.17
CA ALA A 253 9.09 0.56 -15.20
C ALA A 253 8.37 0.55 -16.55
N THR A 254 7.18 -0.07 -16.60
CA THR A 254 6.34 -0.15 -17.80
C THR A 254 5.46 1.08 -18.00
N ARG A 255 5.13 1.81 -16.94
CA ARG A 255 4.38 3.09 -16.99
C ARG A 255 5.28 4.32 -17.04
N GLY A 256 6.59 4.11 -17.12
CA GLY A 256 7.58 5.12 -16.76
C GLY A 256 7.48 5.50 -15.28
N PHE A 257 8.24 6.51 -14.88
CA PHE A 257 8.35 6.95 -13.50
C PHE A 257 8.33 8.48 -13.41
N ILE A 258 8.06 8.97 -12.20
CA ILE A 258 8.05 10.39 -11.88
C ILE A 258 9.49 10.90 -11.79
N ARG A 259 9.78 12.05 -12.43
CA ARG A 259 11.11 12.66 -12.47
C ARG A 259 11.23 13.88 -11.58
#